data_AF-A0A7S1K9K0-F1
#
_entry.id   AF-A0A7S1K9K0-F1
#
_cell.length_a   1.000
_cell.length_b   1.000
_cell.length_c   1.000
_cell.angle_alpha   90.00
_cell.angle_beta   90.00
_cell.angle_gamma   90.00
#
_symmetry.space_group_name_H-M   'P 1'
#
loop_
_entity.id
_entity.type
_entity.pdbx_description
1 polymer ?
#
loop_
_entity_poly.entity_id
_entity_poly.type
_entity_poly.pdbx_seq_one_letter_code
_entity_poly.pdbx_strand_id
1 'polypeptide(L)'
;MPRAEAGTPKWLANKMKAKGLQKLRWYCQMCQKQCRDENGFKCHRMSEGHQRMMQTFIQSPGKFLDAFSREFEEGFMKLMRTKYSRQRVLANTVYCEFISDKNHIHMNSTIWVTLSGFCQYLGRTGKCKIDHTEKGWYVEYIDQEKIKREQELEAKRAYELTEEERQKAEIAERVEKAQAAGLYREAEYTELMREDPDEKIAFKMPEVRLKAEKTEEGEEGAPGPSKPRNLFAELAKQRRAEKAQNNGTVGASSNANGHGEGIVDVSGPDASASASASASFSGQLDRRADEKDKRKLSALERLRLENEERKLKKVKTETNSTPTPAPAPASAVKQEDVEEETWLSEGLVVKVVLKDLAGGKYYKKKGKVTNVPKPFTGDIRMLDSGDVLRLDETHLETVIPNVGGRVRIVKGVHRGEEGVLKAVHLEQFCATVETAAGVREGMQYEQVCKLMADE
;
A
#
# COMPACT_ATOMS: atom_id res chain seq x y z
N MET A 1 -19.44 -17.13 25.41
CA MET A 1 -19.07 -18.56 25.38
C MET A 1 -17.60 -18.69 25.75
N PRO A 2 -17.26 -19.38 26.84
CA PRO A 2 -15.88 -19.59 27.25
C PRO A 2 -15.11 -20.39 26.18
N ARG A 3 -13.83 -20.04 25.97
CA ARG A 3 -12.93 -20.79 25.08
C ARG A 3 -12.67 -22.16 25.74
N ALA A 4 -12.77 -23.23 24.95
CA ALA A 4 -12.41 -24.56 25.44
C ALA A 4 -10.92 -24.58 25.81
N GLU A 5 -10.61 -25.15 26.97
CA GLU A 5 -9.25 -25.25 27.51
C GLU A 5 -8.37 -26.10 26.59
N ALA A 6 -7.11 -25.69 26.40
CA ALA A 6 -6.19 -26.34 25.47
C ALA A 6 -6.00 -27.83 25.85
N GLY A 7 -6.17 -28.73 24.88
CA GLY A 7 -6.04 -30.17 25.11
C GLY A 7 -7.34 -30.93 25.42
N THR A 8 -8.45 -30.25 25.74
CA THR A 8 -9.74 -30.94 25.93
C THR A 8 -10.27 -31.56 24.63
N PRO A 9 -11.08 -32.65 24.70
CA PRO A 9 -11.72 -33.24 23.52
C PRO A 9 -12.56 -32.23 22.73
N LYS A 10 -13.18 -31.26 23.42
CA LYS A 10 -13.91 -30.15 22.81
C LYS A 10 -12.98 -29.17 22.08
N TRP A 11 -11.79 -28.87 22.62
CA TRP A 11 -10.77 -28.08 21.95
C TRP A 11 -10.19 -28.81 20.74
N LEU A 12 -9.89 -30.10 20.85
CA LEU A 12 -9.43 -30.94 19.73
C LEU A 12 -10.48 -31.03 18.63
N ALA A 13 -11.75 -31.31 18.98
CA ALA A 13 -12.86 -31.35 18.03
C ALA A 13 -13.07 -30.00 17.35
N ASN A 14 -12.97 -28.88 18.09
CA ASN A 14 -13.06 -27.54 17.50
C ASN A 14 -11.88 -27.25 16.56
N LYS A 15 -10.67 -27.67 16.92
CA LYS A 15 -9.45 -27.49 16.11
C LYS A 15 -9.49 -28.35 14.85
N MET A 16 -9.86 -29.63 14.97
CA MET A 16 -10.07 -30.54 13.84
C MET A 16 -11.15 -30.03 12.90
N LYS A 17 -12.29 -29.57 13.43
CA LYS A 17 -13.36 -29.00 12.61
C LYS A 17 -13.02 -27.61 12.03
N ALA A 18 -11.95 -26.96 12.48
CA ALA A 18 -11.43 -25.70 11.95
C ALA A 18 -10.30 -25.89 10.92
N LYS A 19 -9.78 -27.12 10.78
CA LYS A 19 -8.84 -27.54 9.72
C LYS A 19 -9.63 -27.81 8.44
N GLY A 20 -9.94 -26.74 7.73
CA GLY A 20 -10.59 -26.77 6.41
C GLY A 20 -10.81 -25.33 5.95
N LEU A 21 -10.67 -25.06 4.65
CA LEU A 21 -10.93 -23.75 4.07
C LEU A 21 -12.45 -23.54 4.05
N GLN A 22 -13.00 -23.12 5.19
CA GLN A 22 -14.41 -22.80 5.36
C GLN A 22 -14.76 -21.56 4.53
N LYS A 23 -15.98 -21.50 3.98
CA LYS A 23 -16.45 -20.34 3.21
C LYS A 23 -16.22 -19.05 4.03
N LEU A 24 -15.44 -18.11 3.47
CA LEU A 24 -15.13 -16.80 4.07
C LEU A 24 -16.35 -15.89 4.31
N ARG A 25 -17.55 -16.31 3.89
CA ARG A 25 -18.82 -15.58 4.10
C ARG A 25 -19.06 -15.18 5.56
N TRP A 26 -18.55 -15.95 6.52
CA TRP A 26 -18.74 -15.73 7.96
C TRP A 26 -17.48 -15.25 8.68
N TYR A 27 -16.60 -14.50 8.01
CA TYR A 27 -15.41 -13.91 8.62
C TYR A 27 -15.63 -12.45 9.02
N CYS A 28 -15.12 -12.05 10.19
CA CYS A 28 -15.10 -10.66 10.64
C CYS A 28 -13.66 -10.13 10.63
N GLN A 29 -13.37 -9.17 9.76
CA GLN A 29 -12.04 -8.54 9.66
C GLN A 29 -11.69 -7.75 10.93
N MET A 30 -12.63 -6.95 11.45
CA MET A 30 -12.37 -6.10 12.63
C MET A 30 -11.95 -6.89 13.86
N CYS A 31 -12.43 -8.13 13.99
CA CYS A 31 -12.13 -8.99 15.12
C CYS A 31 -11.21 -10.17 14.74
N GLN A 32 -10.72 -10.20 13.49
CA GLN A 32 -9.97 -11.30 12.88
C GLN A 32 -10.55 -12.69 13.22
N LYS A 33 -11.89 -12.79 13.18
CA LYS A 33 -12.63 -13.93 13.73
C LYS A 33 -13.43 -14.64 12.65
N GLN A 34 -12.99 -15.85 12.32
CA GLN A 34 -13.79 -16.77 11.51
C GLN A 34 -14.93 -17.34 12.36
N CYS A 35 -16.17 -17.08 11.95
CA CYS A 35 -17.36 -17.75 12.45
C CYS A 35 -17.68 -18.96 11.56
N ARG A 36 -18.32 -19.96 12.15
CA ARG A 36 -18.60 -21.24 11.48
C ARG A 36 -19.84 -21.16 10.60
N ASP A 37 -20.90 -20.60 11.17
CA ASP A 37 -22.25 -20.56 10.60
C ASP A 37 -22.85 -19.16 10.74
N GLU A 38 -23.93 -18.91 10.00
CA GLU A 38 -24.66 -17.63 10.03
C GLU A 38 -25.04 -17.19 11.44
N ASN A 39 -25.57 -18.13 12.24
CA ASN A 39 -25.97 -17.83 13.60
C ASN A 39 -24.78 -17.46 14.49
N GLY A 40 -23.64 -18.13 14.29
CA GLY A 40 -22.39 -17.78 14.99
C GLY A 40 -21.89 -16.39 14.62
N PHE A 41 -22.03 -15.99 13.36
CA PHE A 41 -21.68 -14.65 12.90
C PHE A 41 -22.64 -13.58 13.43
N LYS A 42 -23.96 -13.85 13.46
CA LYS A 42 -24.96 -12.96 14.09
C LYS A 42 -24.66 -12.74 15.57
N CYS A 43 -24.43 -13.81 16.33
CA CYS A 43 -24.04 -13.71 17.75
C CYS A 43 -22.71 -12.96 17.93
N HIS A 44 -21.75 -13.14 17.03
CA HIS A 44 -20.51 -12.36 17.06
C HIS A 44 -20.75 -10.87 16.82
N ARG A 45 -21.57 -10.50 15.83
CA ARG A 45 -21.89 -9.10 15.51
C ARG A 45 -22.66 -8.40 16.63
N MET A 46 -23.46 -9.14 17.37
CA MET A 46 -24.18 -8.64 18.56
C MET A 46 -23.33 -8.69 19.85
N SER A 47 -22.15 -9.32 19.81
CA SER A 47 -21.31 -9.43 21.00
C SER A 47 -20.67 -8.09 21.35
N GLU A 48 -20.57 -7.81 22.65
CA GLU A 48 -20.01 -6.57 23.17
C GLU A 48 -18.58 -6.30 22.66
N GLY A 49 -17.75 -7.35 22.56
CA GLY A 49 -16.38 -7.22 22.05
C GLY A 49 -16.33 -6.74 20.58
N HIS A 50 -17.25 -7.20 19.73
CA HIS A 50 -17.36 -6.68 18.36
C HIS A 50 -17.89 -5.25 18.33
N GLN A 51 -18.89 -4.96 19.15
CA GLN A 51 -19.49 -3.62 19.23
C GLN A 51 -18.49 -2.56 19.71
N ARG A 52 -17.66 -2.87 20.71
CA ARG A 52 -16.57 -1.98 21.16
C ARG A 52 -15.55 -1.72 20.04
N MET A 53 -15.12 -2.77 19.33
CA MET A 53 -14.21 -2.61 18.18
C MET A 53 -14.83 -1.76 17.07
N MET A 54 -16.13 -1.92 16.81
CA MET A 54 -16.86 -1.12 15.83
C MET A 54 -16.96 0.35 16.27
N GLN A 55 -17.16 0.63 17.56
CA GLN A 55 -17.13 1.99 18.08
C GLN A 55 -15.77 2.65 17.87
N THR A 56 -14.66 1.95 18.13
CA THR A 56 -13.31 2.46 17.86
C THR A 56 -13.09 2.73 16.37
N PHE A 57 -13.61 1.85 15.50
CA PHE A 57 -13.58 2.07 14.06
C PHE A 57 -14.36 3.32 13.64
N ILE A 58 -15.56 3.54 14.18
CA ILE A 58 -16.37 4.74 13.89
C ILE A 58 -15.64 6.03 14.31
N GLN A 59 -14.94 6.00 15.45
CA GLN A 59 -14.17 7.15 15.92
C GLN A 59 -12.98 7.49 15.01
N SER A 60 -12.37 6.50 14.37
CA SER A 60 -11.14 6.70 13.59
C SER A 60 -11.02 5.74 12.40
N PRO A 61 -11.91 5.83 11.39
CA PRO A 61 -11.96 4.84 10.31
C PRO A 61 -10.68 4.82 9.47
N GLY A 62 -10.05 5.98 9.25
CA GLY A 62 -8.83 6.10 8.44
C GLY A 62 -7.67 5.28 8.99
N LYS A 63 -7.44 5.29 10.31
CA LYS A 63 -6.31 4.55 10.92
C LYS A 63 -6.42 3.04 10.70
N PHE A 64 -7.62 2.50 10.80
CA PHE A 64 -7.86 1.08 10.56
C PHE A 64 -7.74 0.73 9.08
N LEU A 65 -8.30 1.53 8.19
CA LEU A 65 -8.18 1.33 6.75
C LEU A 65 -6.72 1.42 6.30
N ASP A 66 -5.94 2.36 6.83
CA ASP A 66 -4.52 2.49 6.55
C ASP A 66 -3.73 1.28 7.05
N ALA A 67 -4.02 0.80 8.26
CA ALA A 67 -3.38 -0.39 8.83
C ALA A 67 -3.68 -1.65 8.00
N PHE A 68 -4.95 -1.89 7.66
CA PHE A 68 -5.34 -3.03 6.81
C PHE A 68 -4.74 -2.93 5.41
N SER A 69 -4.66 -1.72 4.86
CA SER A 69 -4.04 -1.50 3.54
C SER A 69 -2.54 -1.77 3.58
N ARG A 70 -1.83 -1.36 4.63
CA ARG A 70 -0.40 -1.70 4.82
C ARG A 70 -0.18 -3.20 4.94
N GLU A 71 -0.93 -3.87 5.80
CA GLU A 71 -0.81 -5.33 5.98
C GLU A 71 -1.17 -6.09 4.69
N PHE A 72 -2.17 -5.63 3.95
CA PHE A 72 -2.53 -6.20 2.64
C PHE A 72 -1.40 -6.02 1.63
N GLU A 73 -0.85 -4.82 1.53
CA GLU A 73 0.24 -4.51 0.62
C GLU A 73 1.49 -5.33 0.95
N GLU A 74 1.89 -5.40 2.22
CA GLU A 74 3.03 -6.20 2.68
C GLU A 74 2.82 -7.68 2.39
N GLY A 75 1.62 -8.20 2.63
CA GLY A 75 1.27 -9.59 2.33
C GLY A 75 1.35 -9.90 0.83
N PHE A 76 0.80 -9.03 -0.01
CA PHE A 76 0.86 -9.17 -1.47
C PHE A 76 2.30 -9.09 -1.98
N MET A 77 3.08 -8.11 -1.49
CA MET A 77 4.47 -7.90 -1.89
C MET A 77 5.38 -9.04 -1.41
N LYS A 78 5.11 -9.65 -0.25
CA LYS A 78 5.80 -10.85 0.21
C LYS A 78 5.58 -12.03 -0.75
N LEU A 79 4.36 -12.22 -1.24
CA LEU A 79 4.07 -13.26 -2.25
C LEU A 79 4.80 -12.97 -3.57
N MET A 80 4.77 -11.71 -4.03
CA MET A 80 5.50 -11.28 -5.23
C MET A 80 7.01 -11.52 -5.09
N ARG A 81 7.62 -11.14 -3.96
CA ARG A 81 9.05 -11.31 -3.71
C ARG A 81 9.48 -12.78 -3.62
N THR A 82 8.63 -13.64 -3.05
CA THR A 82 8.98 -15.05 -2.82
C THR A 82 8.76 -15.93 -4.04
N LYS A 83 7.61 -15.80 -4.73
CA LYS A 83 7.23 -16.69 -5.84
C LYS A 83 7.40 -16.07 -7.22
N TYR A 84 7.13 -14.78 -7.37
CA TYR A 84 6.98 -14.12 -8.66
C TYR A 84 8.05 -13.06 -8.97
N SER A 85 9.19 -13.12 -8.29
CA SER A 85 10.23 -12.08 -8.35
C SER A 85 10.91 -11.90 -9.72
N ARG A 86 10.83 -12.90 -10.60
CA ARG A 86 11.49 -12.91 -11.92
C ARG A 86 10.52 -12.93 -13.10
N GLN A 87 9.21 -12.98 -12.83
CA GLN A 87 8.21 -13.21 -13.86
C GLN A 87 7.18 -12.09 -13.87
N ARG A 88 6.81 -11.69 -15.08
CA ARG A 88 5.59 -10.92 -15.32
C ARG A 88 4.39 -11.85 -15.17
N VAL A 89 3.52 -11.55 -14.20
CA VAL A 89 2.35 -12.39 -13.88
C VAL A 89 1.08 -11.57 -13.89
N LEU A 90 -0.05 -12.21 -14.22
CA LEU A 90 -1.37 -11.57 -14.16
C LEU A 90 -1.73 -11.27 -12.69
N ALA A 91 -2.16 -10.05 -12.41
CA ALA A 91 -2.52 -9.59 -11.06
C ALA A 91 -3.56 -10.49 -10.38
N ASN A 92 -4.53 -11.00 -11.15
CA ASN A 92 -5.59 -11.85 -10.62
C ASN A 92 -5.04 -13.20 -10.14
N THR A 93 -4.03 -13.77 -10.81
CA THR A 93 -3.39 -15.02 -10.38
C THR A 93 -2.72 -14.85 -9.02
N VAL A 94 -1.97 -13.76 -8.86
CA VAL A 94 -1.30 -13.43 -7.59
C VAL A 94 -2.33 -13.17 -6.49
N TYR A 95 -3.40 -12.45 -6.80
CA TYR A 95 -4.49 -12.20 -5.85
C TYR A 95 -5.21 -13.49 -5.44
N CYS A 96 -5.54 -14.38 -6.37
CA CYS A 96 -6.17 -15.68 -6.09
C CYS A 96 -5.30 -16.55 -5.18
N GLU A 97 -3.99 -16.51 -5.35
CA GLU A 97 -3.07 -17.21 -4.47
C GLU A 97 -2.94 -16.53 -3.11
N PHE A 98 -2.93 -15.20 -3.06
CA PHE A 98 -2.93 -14.47 -1.80
C PHE A 98 -4.17 -14.79 -0.94
N ILE A 99 -5.35 -14.86 -1.55
CA ILE A 99 -6.59 -15.22 -0.83
C ILE A 99 -6.69 -16.71 -0.47
N SER A 100 -5.77 -17.55 -0.95
CA SER A 100 -5.73 -18.96 -0.57
C SER A 100 -5.31 -19.15 0.90
N ASP A 101 -4.52 -18.20 1.44
CA ASP A 101 -4.13 -18.20 2.83
C ASP A 101 -5.30 -17.85 3.75
N LYS A 102 -5.53 -18.63 4.80
CA LYS A 102 -6.70 -18.41 5.69
C LYS A 102 -6.68 -17.08 6.44
N ASN A 103 -5.50 -16.50 6.64
CA ASN A 103 -5.31 -15.28 7.42
C ASN A 103 -5.08 -14.05 6.54
N HIS A 104 -5.41 -14.11 5.25
CA HIS A 104 -5.29 -12.96 4.37
C HIS A 104 -6.31 -11.87 4.72
N ILE A 105 -5.96 -10.62 4.42
CA ILE A 105 -6.88 -9.50 4.49
C ILE A 105 -7.65 -9.44 3.17
N HIS A 106 -8.98 -9.47 3.24
CA HIS A 106 -9.78 -9.36 2.04
C HIS A 106 -9.75 -7.91 1.51
N MET A 107 -9.66 -7.75 0.18
CA MET A 107 -9.50 -6.44 -0.48
C MET A 107 -10.57 -5.41 -0.10
N ASN A 108 -11.83 -5.83 0.03
CA ASN A 108 -12.95 -4.99 0.52
C ASN A 108 -12.73 -4.34 1.91
N SER A 109 -11.76 -4.81 2.69
CA SER A 109 -11.41 -4.25 4.00
C SER A 109 -10.33 -3.16 3.92
N THR A 110 -9.80 -2.92 2.73
CA THR A 110 -8.73 -1.96 2.45
C THR A 110 -9.27 -0.73 1.72
N ILE A 111 -8.40 0.25 1.46
CA ILE A 111 -8.73 1.43 0.66
C ILE A 111 -8.98 1.05 -0.81
N TRP A 112 -8.40 -0.06 -1.27
CA TRP A 112 -8.56 -0.54 -2.64
C TRP A 112 -9.74 -1.51 -2.73
N VAL A 113 -10.86 -1.04 -3.26
CA VAL A 113 -12.07 -1.88 -3.42
C VAL A 113 -11.97 -2.81 -4.63
N THR A 114 -11.15 -2.44 -5.63
CA THR A 114 -10.94 -3.21 -6.86
C THR A 114 -9.47 -3.54 -7.05
N LEU A 115 -9.20 -4.71 -7.66
CA LEU A 115 -7.83 -5.13 -7.97
C LEU A 115 -7.13 -4.13 -8.90
N SER A 116 -7.88 -3.55 -9.85
CA SER A 116 -7.37 -2.53 -10.76
C SER A 116 -6.93 -1.26 -10.04
N GLY A 117 -7.68 -0.81 -9.03
CA GLY A 117 -7.29 0.34 -8.20
C GLY A 117 -6.00 0.08 -7.41
N PHE A 118 -5.83 -1.15 -6.91
CA PHE A 118 -4.59 -1.57 -6.26
C PHE A 118 -3.41 -1.63 -7.22
N CYS A 119 -3.60 -2.19 -8.43
CA CYS A 119 -2.57 -2.17 -9.47
C CYS A 119 -2.15 -0.73 -9.79
N GLN A 120 -3.09 0.19 -10.07
CA GLN A 120 -2.72 1.58 -10.35
C GLN A 120 -1.90 2.22 -9.21
N TYR A 121 -2.23 1.92 -7.95
CA TYR A 121 -1.44 2.36 -6.79
C TYR A 121 -0.01 1.80 -6.80
N LEU A 122 0.17 0.50 -7.08
CA LEU A 122 1.50 -0.12 -7.18
C LEU A 122 2.35 0.51 -8.30
N GLY A 123 1.71 0.94 -9.39
CA GLY A 123 2.37 1.66 -10.48
C GLY A 123 2.80 3.07 -10.07
N ARG A 124 1.93 3.83 -9.39
CA ARG A 124 2.24 5.17 -8.87
C ARG A 124 3.34 5.16 -7.82
N THR A 125 3.39 4.14 -6.98
CA THR A 125 4.43 3.98 -5.95
C THR A 125 5.75 3.45 -6.52
N GLY A 126 5.78 3.01 -7.78
CA GLY A 126 6.97 2.47 -8.45
C GLY A 126 7.47 1.16 -7.85
N LYS A 127 6.63 0.45 -7.08
CA LYS A 127 6.98 -0.82 -6.42
C LYS A 127 6.91 -2.00 -7.38
N CYS A 128 6.01 -1.91 -8.35
CA CYS A 128 5.88 -2.87 -9.43
C CYS A 128 5.79 -2.16 -10.77
N LYS A 129 6.31 -2.79 -11.81
CA LYS A 129 6.05 -2.39 -13.20
C LYS A 129 4.72 -3.01 -13.62
N ILE A 130 3.86 -2.21 -14.24
CA ILE A 130 2.48 -2.60 -14.51
C ILE A 130 2.16 -2.36 -15.97
N ASP A 131 1.72 -3.42 -16.63
CA ASP A 131 1.29 -3.38 -18.03
C ASP A 131 -0.21 -3.72 -18.09
N HIS A 132 -1.00 -2.89 -18.77
CA HIS A 132 -2.39 -3.20 -19.08
C HIS A 132 -2.49 -3.86 -20.45
N THR A 133 -3.05 -5.08 -20.51
CA THR A 133 -3.37 -5.73 -21.79
C THR A 133 -4.84 -6.17 -21.80
N GLU A 134 -5.33 -6.62 -22.95
CA GLU A 134 -6.72 -7.08 -23.14
C GLU A 134 -7.11 -8.24 -22.20
N LYS A 135 -6.13 -9.02 -21.74
CA LYS A 135 -6.35 -10.13 -20.79
C LYS A 135 -6.37 -9.69 -19.32
N GLY A 136 -6.01 -8.44 -19.04
CA GLY A 136 -6.02 -7.85 -17.70
C GLY A 136 -4.68 -7.21 -17.32
N TRP A 137 -4.55 -6.92 -16.02
CA TRP A 137 -3.37 -6.26 -15.45
C TRP A 137 -2.23 -7.25 -15.24
N TYR A 138 -1.06 -6.96 -15.80
CA TYR A 138 0.18 -7.67 -15.54
C TYR A 138 1.05 -6.89 -14.58
N VAL A 139 1.66 -7.60 -13.63
CA VAL A 139 2.50 -7.02 -12.57
C VAL A 139 3.85 -7.73 -12.60
N GLU A 140 4.90 -6.93 -12.61
CA GLU A 140 6.30 -7.36 -12.49
C GLU A 140 6.92 -6.68 -11.26
N TYR A 141 7.49 -7.47 -10.36
CA TYR A 141 8.04 -6.97 -9.10
C TYR A 141 9.38 -6.26 -9.34
N ILE A 142 9.52 -5.04 -8.82
CA ILE A 142 10.78 -4.30 -8.82
C ILE A 142 11.38 -4.40 -7.42
N ASP A 143 12.54 -5.02 -7.30
CA ASP A 143 13.24 -5.10 -6.01
C ASP A 143 14.00 -3.80 -5.71
N GLN A 144 13.28 -2.79 -5.21
CA GLN A 144 13.85 -1.48 -4.86
C GLN A 144 15.00 -1.59 -3.86
N GLU A 145 14.92 -2.54 -2.91
CA GLU A 145 16.00 -2.76 -1.93
C GLU A 145 17.26 -3.35 -2.57
N LYS A 146 17.10 -4.23 -3.56
CA LYS A 146 18.23 -4.79 -4.29
C LYS A 146 18.92 -3.71 -5.12
N ILE A 147 18.15 -2.89 -5.85
CA ILE A 147 18.67 -1.78 -6.65
C ILE A 147 19.41 -0.79 -5.75
N LYS A 148 18.83 -0.41 -4.61
CA LYS A 148 19.47 0.51 -3.67
C LYS A 148 20.76 -0.07 -3.07
N ARG A 149 20.76 -1.36 -2.69
CA ARG A 149 21.96 -2.03 -2.17
C ARG A 149 23.06 -2.11 -3.22
N GLU A 150 22.72 -2.36 -4.48
CA GLU A 150 23.69 -2.37 -5.59
C GLU A 150 24.27 -0.97 -5.81
N GLN A 151 23.44 0.08 -5.81
CA GLN A 151 23.90 1.48 -5.90
C GLN A 151 24.80 1.88 -4.74
N GLU A 152 24.47 1.51 -3.50
CA GLU A 152 25.32 1.79 -2.34
C GLU A 152 26.67 1.05 -2.43
N LEU A 153 26.67 -0.19 -2.95
CA LEU A 153 27.89 -0.98 -3.09
C LEU A 153 28.75 -0.47 -4.25
N GLU A 154 28.13 -0.02 -5.34
CA GLU A 154 28.81 0.61 -6.46
C GLU A 154 29.34 2.00 -6.09
N ALA A 155 28.60 2.78 -5.31
CA ALA A 155 29.09 4.04 -4.75
C ALA A 155 30.29 3.84 -3.81
N LYS A 156 30.26 2.78 -2.97
CA LYS A 156 31.40 2.39 -2.14
C LYS A 156 32.60 1.98 -2.97
N ARG A 157 32.41 1.14 -4.00
CA ARG A 157 33.48 0.73 -4.92
C ARG A 157 34.07 1.91 -5.69
N ALA A 158 33.23 2.83 -6.16
CA ALA A 158 33.69 4.03 -6.86
C ALA A 158 34.51 4.93 -5.92
N TYR A 159 34.07 5.08 -4.67
CA TYR A 159 34.81 5.82 -3.65
C TYR A 159 36.17 5.16 -3.32
N GLU A 160 36.18 3.84 -3.10
CA GLU A 160 37.40 3.05 -2.87
C GLU A 160 38.37 3.17 -4.06
N LEU A 161 37.87 3.08 -5.30
CA LEU A 161 38.70 3.24 -6.50
C LEU A 161 39.35 4.64 -6.58
N THR A 162 38.59 5.71 -6.32
CA THR A 162 39.15 7.07 -6.29
C THR A 162 40.20 7.27 -5.19
N GLU A 163 40.06 6.58 -4.05
CA GLU A 163 41.03 6.63 -2.96
C GLU A 163 42.29 5.80 -3.27
N GLU A 164 42.12 4.61 -3.87
CA GLU A 164 43.20 3.76 -4.34
C GLU A 164 44.04 4.44 -5.44
N GLU A 165 43.40 5.18 -6.36
CA GLU A 165 44.10 5.98 -7.37
C GLU A 165 44.95 7.09 -6.74
N ARG A 166 44.41 7.76 -5.72
CA ARG A 166 45.15 8.76 -4.91
C ARG A 166 46.34 8.13 -4.18
N GLN A 167 46.13 6.99 -3.52
CA GLN A 167 47.18 6.28 -2.78
C GLN A 167 48.27 5.75 -3.73
N LYS A 168 47.89 5.24 -4.90
CA LYS A 168 48.84 4.75 -5.91
C LYS A 168 49.69 5.88 -6.47
N ALA A 169 49.12 7.07 -6.68
CA ALA A 169 49.88 8.24 -7.09
C ALA A 169 50.87 8.68 -6.01
N GLU A 170 50.47 8.68 -4.73
CA GLU A 170 51.37 9.04 -3.62
C GLU A 170 52.51 8.02 -3.43
N ILE A 171 52.22 6.72 -3.58
CA ILE A 171 53.22 5.66 -3.53
C ILE A 171 54.20 5.82 -4.71
N ALA A 172 53.70 6.09 -5.91
CA ALA A 172 54.54 6.30 -7.10
C ALA A 172 55.48 7.51 -6.91
N GLU A 173 54.99 8.62 -6.36
CA GLU A 173 55.81 9.80 -6.08
C GLU A 173 56.90 9.52 -5.03
N ARG A 174 56.58 8.75 -3.98
CA ARG A 174 57.59 8.32 -2.98
C ARG A 174 58.64 7.40 -3.59
N VAL A 175 58.23 6.48 -4.48
CA VAL A 175 59.15 5.58 -5.18
C VAL A 175 60.07 6.37 -6.10
N GLU A 176 59.55 7.33 -6.86
CA GLU A 176 60.34 8.18 -7.76
C GLU A 176 61.38 9.00 -6.98
N LYS A 177 60.98 9.62 -5.86
CA LYS A 177 61.92 10.34 -4.97
C LYS A 177 62.99 9.42 -4.39
N ALA A 178 62.64 8.18 -4.00
CA ALA A 178 63.60 7.20 -3.50
C ALA A 178 64.56 6.71 -4.59
N GLN A 179 64.09 6.58 -5.84
CA GLN A 179 64.90 6.25 -7.00
C GLN A 179 65.88 7.38 -7.32
N ALA A 180 65.43 8.65 -7.34
CA ALA A 180 66.27 9.81 -7.59
C ALA A 180 67.34 10.03 -6.50
N ALA A 181 67.02 9.70 -5.24
CA ALA A 181 67.97 9.75 -4.13
C ALA A 181 68.93 8.53 -4.07
N GLY A 182 68.81 7.56 -4.97
CA GLY A 182 69.66 6.36 -5.01
C GLY A 182 69.42 5.37 -3.85
N LEU A 183 68.32 5.51 -3.12
CA LEU A 183 67.93 4.65 -1.99
C LEU A 183 66.95 3.53 -2.39
N TYR A 184 66.45 3.53 -3.63
CA TYR A 184 65.60 2.47 -4.14
C TYR A 184 66.45 1.25 -4.55
N ARG A 185 66.28 0.14 -3.82
CA ARG A 185 66.79 -1.18 -4.22
C ARG A 185 65.63 -1.97 -4.81
N GLU A 186 65.73 -2.29 -6.09
CA GLU A 186 64.85 -3.28 -6.71
C GLU A 186 65.12 -4.63 -6.02
N ALA A 187 64.08 -5.21 -5.42
CA ALA A 187 64.22 -6.45 -4.67
C ALA A 187 64.35 -7.60 -5.67
N GLU A 188 65.58 -7.99 -5.99
CA GLU A 188 65.85 -9.26 -6.67
C GLU A 188 65.52 -10.41 -5.72
N TYR A 189 64.44 -11.12 -6.00
CA TYR A 189 64.07 -12.33 -5.27
C TYR A 189 64.87 -13.51 -5.82
N THR A 190 65.99 -13.82 -5.15
CA THR A 190 66.67 -15.10 -5.31
C THR A 190 65.89 -16.20 -4.63
N GLU A 191 65.59 -17.30 -5.35
CA GLU A 191 65.04 -18.51 -4.77
C GLU A 191 65.97 -19.07 -3.68
N LEU A 192 65.40 -19.47 -2.54
CA LEU A 192 66.15 -20.01 -1.41
C LEU A 192 66.64 -21.43 -1.73
N MET A 193 67.81 -21.52 -2.38
CA MET A 193 68.53 -22.77 -2.57
C MET A 193 68.94 -23.34 -1.20
N ARG A 194 68.31 -24.46 -0.80
CA ARG A 194 68.72 -25.27 0.36
C ARG A 194 69.64 -26.38 -0.16
N GLU A 195 70.89 -26.38 0.25
CA GLU A 195 71.81 -27.49 -0.04
C GLU A 195 71.52 -28.72 0.86
N ASP A 196 70.95 -28.51 2.07
CA ASP A 196 70.49 -29.59 2.96
C ASP A 196 69.14 -29.25 3.65
N PRO A 197 68.17 -30.20 3.71
CA PRO A 197 66.79 -29.92 4.11
C PRO A 197 66.50 -29.82 5.62
N ASP A 198 67.42 -30.21 6.50
CA ASP A 198 67.15 -30.36 7.96
C ASP A 198 67.79 -29.30 8.88
N GLU A 199 68.46 -28.28 8.33
CA GLU A 199 69.10 -27.24 9.16
C GLU A 199 68.16 -26.05 9.45
N LYS A 200 68.07 -25.65 10.73
CA LYS A 200 67.17 -24.57 11.18
C LYS A 200 67.69 -23.20 10.75
N ILE A 201 66.89 -22.50 9.93
CA ILE A 201 67.15 -21.12 9.52
C ILE A 201 66.99 -20.18 10.72
N ALA A 202 68.08 -19.55 11.16
CA ALA A 202 68.09 -18.57 12.25
C ALA A 202 68.38 -17.16 11.73
N PHE A 203 67.38 -16.28 11.71
CA PHE A 203 67.54 -14.87 11.36
C PHE A 203 67.99 -14.06 12.58
N LYS A 204 69.23 -13.56 12.58
CA LYS A 204 69.71 -12.56 13.55
C LYS A 204 69.54 -11.16 12.96
N MET A 205 68.55 -10.40 13.42
CA MET A 205 68.44 -8.96 13.15
C MET A 205 69.40 -8.17 14.07
N PRO A 206 70.20 -7.23 13.54
CA PRO A 206 71.05 -6.37 14.37
C PRO A 206 70.25 -5.24 15.04
N GLU A 207 70.49 -5.02 16.34
CA GLU A 207 69.95 -3.90 17.12
C GLU A 207 70.67 -2.59 16.74
N VAL A 208 69.98 -1.65 16.07
CA VAL A 208 70.53 -0.32 15.79
C VAL A 208 70.36 0.57 17.02
N ARG A 209 71.45 0.83 17.75
CA ARG A 209 71.50 1.82 18.85
C ARG A 209 71.89 3.20 18.32
N LEU A 210 70.95 4.14 18.33
CA LEU A 210 71.24 5.56 18.16
C LEU A 210 71.88 6.11 19.44
N LYS A 211 73.10 6.64 19.34
CA LYS A 211 73.81 7.31 20.44
C LYS A 211 73.38 8.79 20.51
N ALA A 212 72.95 9.25 21.68
CA ALA A 212 72.83 10.67 21.99
C ALA A 212 74.03 11.06 22.88
N GLU A 213 74.85 12.00 22.41
CA GLU A 213 75.94 12.61 23.18
C GLU A 213 75.38 13.65 24.17
N LYS A 214 75.94 13.65 25.38
CA LYS A 214 75.70 14.65 26.43
C LYS A 214 76.71 15.80 26.27
N THR A 215 76.22 17.03 26.34
CA THR A 215 77.00 18.20 26.79
C THR A 215 76.18 18.87 27.89
N GLU A 216 76.80 19.10 29.05
CA GLU A 216 76.16 19.68 30.23
C GLU A 216 76.22 21.20 30.18
N GLU A 217 75.09 21.87 30.42
CA GLU A 217 74.99 23.15 31.14
C GLU A 217 73.51 23.46 31.48
N GLY A 218 73.24 23.73 32.77
CA GLY A 218 72.28 24.74 33.28
C GLY A 218 70.75 24.62 33.12
N GLU A 219 70.08 24.50 34.28
CA GLU A 219 68.74 25.01 34.66
C GLU A 219 67.40 24.35 34.24
N GLU A 220 66.68 23.94 35.31
CA GLU A 220 65.24 23.86 35.61
C GLU A 220 64.16 23.43 34.59
N GLY A 221 63.52 22.28 34.88
CA GLY A 221 62.05 22.14 34.86
C GLY A 221 61.39 21.34 33.71
N ALA A 222 61.20 20.02 33.88
CA ALA A 222 60.03 19.21 33.43
C ALA A 222 60.34 17.69 33.46
N PRO A 223 59.35 16.81 33.75
CA PRO A 223 59.56 15.36 33.77
C PRO A 223 59.63 14.79 32.33
N GLY A 224 60.67 14.00 32.06
CA GLY A 224 61.01 13.48 30.73
C GLY A 224 60.10 12.37 30.18
N PRO A 225 60.27 12.01 28.89
CA PRO A 225 59.36 11.14 28.14
C PRO A 225 59.59 9.65 28.43
N SER A 226 58.50 8.93 28.70
CA SER A 226 58.44 7.48 28.90
C SER A 226 58.66 6.69 27.59
N LYS A 227 59.32 5.52 27.70
CA LYS A 227 59.56 4.50 26.65
C LYS A 227 58.38 4.27 25.68
N PRO A 228 58.64 3.87 24.41
CA PRO A 228 57.59 3.64 23.41
C PRO A 228 56.66 2.50 23.85
N ARG A 229 55.36 2.81 23.85
CA ARG A 229 54.29 1.90 24.28
C ARG A 229 53.94 0.94 23.16
N ASN A 230 54.07 -0.37 23.42
CA ASN A 230 53.60 -1.41 22.50
C ASN A 230 52.07 -1.52 22.57
N LEU A 231 51.36 -0.89 21.63
CA LEU A 231 49.89 -0.88 21.56
C LEU A 231 49.25 -2.30 21.59
N PHE A 232 49.91 -3.30 21.01
CA PHE A 232 49.42 -4.68 21.01
C PHE A 232 49.38 -5.32 22.40
N ALA A 233 50.32 -4.96 23.29
CA ALA A 233 50.33 -5.43 24.67
C ALA A 233 49.22 -4.77 25.51
N GLU A 234 48.83 -3.56 25.13
CA GLU A 234 47.78 -2.79 25.81
C GLU A 234 46.38 -3.30 25.42
N LEU A 235 46.15 -3.60 24.13
CA LEU A 235 44.91 -4.23 23.67
C LEU A 235 44.69 -5.64 24.27
N ALA A 236 45.78 -6.41 24.45
CA ALA A 236 45.71 -7.73 25.07
C ALA A 236 45.35 -7.65 26.57
N LYS A 237 45.81 -6.61 27.27
CA LYS A 237 45.43 -6.33 28.67
C LYS A 237 43.99 -5.84 28.78
N GLN A 238 43.50 -5.02 27.84
CA GLN A 238 42.10 -4.59 27.80
C GLN A 238 41.14 -5.77 27.60
N ARG A 239 41.43 -6.69 26.67
CA ARG A 239 40.62 -7.92 26.49
C ARG A 239 40.66 -8.86 27.68
N ARG A 240 41.76 -8.88 28.47
CA ARG A 240 41.83 -9.65 29.72
C ARG A 240 41.06 -8.98 30.86
N ALA A 241 41.01 -7.64 30.90
CA ALA A 241 40.25 -6.88 31.89
C ALA A 241 38.72 -6.97 31.65
N GLU A 242 38.25 -6.89 30.39
CA GLU A 242 36.84 -7.10 30.05
C GLU A 242 36.36 -8.53 30.38
N LYS A 243 37.23 -9.53 30.20
CA LYS A 243 36.92 -10.93 30.54
C LYS A 243 36.90 -11.19 32.06
N ALA A 244 37.53 -10.33 32.86
CA ALA A 244 37.52 -10.41 34.32
C ALA A 244 36.30 -9.71 34.95
N GLN A 245 35.70 -8.72 34.27
CA GLN A 245 34.48 -8.06 34.74
C GLN A 245 33.19 -8.81 34.40
N ASN A 246 33.20 -9.75 33.44
CA ASN A 246 32.00 -10.47 33.01
C ASN A 246 31.90 -11.92 33.51
N ASN A 247 32.53 -12.25 34.65
CA ASN A 247 32.35 -13.52 35.34
C ASN A 247 31.89 -13.27 36.78
N GLY A 248 30.62 -12.94 36.91
CA GLY A 248 29.94 -12.68 38.17
C GLY A 248 28.43 -12.69 38.02
N THR A 249 27.88 -13.72 37.37
CA THR A 249 26.51 -14.25 37.56
C THR A 249 26.21 -15.26 36.46
N VAL A 250 26.51 -16.54 36.69
CA VAL A 250 25.62 -17.68 36.38
C VAL A 250 26.24 -19.00 36.85
N GLY A 251 25.52 -19.70 37.73
CA GLY A 251 25.59 -21.13 38.02
C GLY A 251 24.30 -21.47 38.77
N ALA A 252 23.30 -22.06 38.09
CA ALA A 252 22.96 -23.49 38.12
C ALA A 252 22.48 -23.93 39.51
N SER A 253 21.36 -24.64 39.74
CA SER A 253 20.55 -25.53 38.92
C SER A 253 19.32 -25.97 39.74
N SER A 254 18.23 -26.43 39.10
CA SER A 254 17.24 -27.43 39.59
C SER A 254 16.39 -27.08 40.86
N ASN A 255 15.17 -27.53 41.12
CA ASN A 255 14.33 -28.60 40.59
C ASN A 255 12.86 -28.41 41.05
N ALA A 256 11.95 -29.07 40.33
CA ALA A 256 10.77 -29.80 40.81
C ALA A 256 9.66 -29.17 41.68
N ASN A 257 8.46 -29.44 41.15
CA ASN A 257 7.08 -29.34 41.62
C ASN A 257 6.75 -30.36 42.75
N GLY A 258 5.78 -30.07 43.64
CA GLY A 258 5.10 -31.12 44.43
C GLY A 258 4.44 -30.73 45.77
N HIS A 259 3.10 -30.59 45.73
CA HIS A 259 2.03 -31.01 46.68
C HIS A 259 2.08 -30.88 48.22
N GLY A 260 0.88 -30.63 48.78
CA GLY A 260 0.41 -31.04 50.13
C GLY A 260 -0.03 -29.88 51.02
N GLU A 261 -1.34 -29.65 51.25
CA GLU A 261 -2.10 -29.99 52.50
C GLU A 261 -1.51 -29.35 53.78
N GLY A 262 -2.23 -28.69 54.71
CA GLY A 262 -3.64 -28.39 54.98
C GLY A 262 -3.73 -27.67 56.36
N ILE A 263 -4.93 -27.13 56.70
CA ILE A 263 -5.57 -27.06 58.06
C ILE A 263 -4.83 -26.21 59.15
N VAL A 264 -5.39 -25.15 59.76
CA VAL A 264 -6.50 -24.98 60.77
C VAL A 264 -6.96 -23.49 60.79
N ASP A 265 -8.25 -23.13 60.73
CA ASP A 265 -9.33 -23.06 61.75
C ASP A 265 -9.20 -21.95 62.84
N VAL A 266 -10.21 -21.06 62.91
CA VAL A 266 -11.07 -20.79 64.10
C VAL A 266 -12.04 -19.61 63.83
N SER A 267 -13.32 -19.98 63.70
CA SER A 267 -14.56 -19.40 64.29
C SER A 267 -15.19 -18.05 63.84
N GLY A 268 -16.45 -18.14 63.35
CA GLY A 268 -17.47 -17.07 63.19
C GLY A 268 -18.29 -16.82 64.48
N PRO A 269 -19.62 -16.52 64.47
CA PRO A 269 -20.60 -16.24 63.40
C PRO A 269 -21.29 -14.83 63.57
N ASP A 270 -22.21 -14.30 62.76
CA ASP A 270 -23.62 -14.67 62.62
C ASP A 270 -24.40 -13.68 61.70
N ALA A 271 -25.60 -14.13 61.33
CA ALA A 271 -26.81 -13.35 60.96
C ALA A 271 -27.15 -13.08 59.47
N SER A 272 -28.06 -13.94 59.03
CA SER A 272 -29.14 -13.81 58.06
C SER A 272 -29.82 -12.43 57.91
N ALA A 273 -30.27 -12.14 56.68
CA ALA A 273 -31.66 -11.74 56.41
C ALA A 273 -31.98 -11.79 54.91
N SER A 274 -32.97 -12.61 54.58
CA SER A 274 -33.71 -12.62 53.32
C SER A 274 -34.65 -11.41 53.21
N ALA A 275 -34.91 -10.92 51.99
CA ALA A 275 -36.25 -10.51 51.59
C ALA A 275 -36.35 -10.35 50.07
N SER A 276 -37.15 -11.23 49.46
CA SER A 276 -37.70 -11.10 48.12
C SER A 276 -38.80 -10.05 48.09
N ALA A 277 -38.95 -9.34 46.98
CA ALA A 277 -40.24 -8.78 46.56
C ALA A 277 -40.35 -8.79 45.04
N SER A 278 -41.17 -9.69 44.55
CA SER A 278 -41.65 -9.77 43.17
C SER A 278 -42.85 -8.84 42.99
N ALA A 279 -42.96 -8.18 41.84
CA ALA A 279 -44.25 -7.73 41.34
C ALA A 279 -44.25 -7.82 39.80
N SER A 280 -45.07 -8.75 39.31
CA SER A 280 -45.43 -8.92 37.90
C SER A 280 -46.73 -8.16 37.65
N PHE A 281 -46.83 -7.43 36.52
CA PHE A 281 -48.12 -7.05 35.94
C PHE A 281 -48.05 -7.13 34.40
N SER A 282 -48.69 -8.20 33.91
CA SER A 282 -49.62 -8.29 32.77
C SER A 282 -49.40 -7.44 31.51
N GLY A 283 -49.22 -8.11 30.38
CA GLY A 283 -49.33 -7.50 29.04
C GLY A 283 -50.75 -7.54 28.46
N GLN A 284 -50.99 -6.74 27.43
CA GLN A 284 -52.00 -6.99 26.39
C GLN A 284 -51.66 -6.24 25.09
N LEU A 285 -51.87 -6.94 23.98
CA LEU A 285 -51.72 -6.52 22.58
C LEU A 285 -52.83 -5.54 22.16
N ASP A 286 -52.56 -4.60 21.23
CA ASP A 286 -53.27 -4.50 19.93
C ASP A 286 -52.72 -3.42 18.96
N ARG A 287 -53.12 -3.60 17.70
CA ARG A 287 -52.72 -3.05 16.38
C ARG A 287 -52.81 -1.52 16.13
N ARG A 288 -51.96 -1.00 15.21
CA ARG A 288 -52.21 0.06 14.17
C ARG A 288 -50.88 0.37 13.42
N ALA A 289 -50.75 0.08 12.12
CA ALA A 289 -51.17 0.85 10.93
C ALA A 289 -50.05 1.77 10.36
N ASP A 290 -49.76 1.57 9.07
CA ASP A 290 -48.98 2.41 8.13
C ASP A 290 -49.17 3.92 8.29
N GLU A 291 -48.07 4.71 8.30
CA GLU A 291 -47.88 5.90 7.44
C GLU A 291 -46.47 6.55 7.57
N LYS A 292 -45.84 6.80 6.42
CA LYS A 292 -44.92 7.91 6.05
C LYS A 292 -43.45 8.00 6.53
N ASP A 293 -42.62 7.87 5.51
CA ASP A 293 -41.37 8.59 5.23
C ASP A 293 -41.33 10.07 5.64
N LYS A 294 -40.24 10.43 6.31
CA LYS A 294 -39.35 11.61 6.08
C LYS A 294 -38.30 11.64 7.20
N ARG A 295 -37.22 10.86 7.04
CA ARG A 295 -36.05 11.00 7.92
C ARG A 295 -35.36 12.33 7.58
N LYS A 296 -35.55 13.32 8.45
CA LYS A 296 -34.74 14.55 8.49
C LYS A 296 -33.27 14.14 8.64
N LEU A 297 -32.39 14.63 7.77
CA LEU A 297 -30.95 14.33 7.79
C LEU A 297 -30.37 14.58 9.19
N SER A 298 -29.57 13.61 9.65
CA SER A 298 -28.96 13.61 10.97
C SER A 298 -27.95 14.76 11.11
N ALA A 299 -27.83 15.30 12.32
CA ALA A 299 -26.85 16.35 12.65
C ALA A 299 -25.40 15.97 12.24
N LEU A 300 -25.10 14.67 12.21
CA LEU A 300 -23.81 14.13 11.78
C LEU A 300 -23.56 14.28 10.25
N GLU A 301 -24.61 14.25 9.45
CA GLU A 301 -24.53 14.33 7.99
C GLU A 301 -24.31 15.79 7.53
N ARG A 302 -24.88 16.76 8.27
CA ARG A 302 -24.65 18.20 8.07
C ARG A 302 -23.23 18.61 8.45
N LEU A 303 -22.70 18.09 9.55
CA LEU A 303 -21.32 18.36 10.00
C LEU A 303 -20.25 17.74 9.08
N ARG A 304 -20.59 16.67 8.36
CA ARG A 304 -19.69 16.00 7.41
C ARG A 304 -19.48 16.85 6.15
N LEU A 305 -20.57 17.37 5.60
CA LEU A 305 -20.55 18.25 4.42
C LEU A 305 -19.86 19.59 4.72
N GLU A 306 -20.12 20.19 5.89
CA GLU A 306 -19.49 21.48 6.26
C GLU A 306 -17.97 21.37 6.47
N ASN A 307 -17.49 20.24 7.02
CA ASN A 307 -16.05 19.98 7.18
C ASN A 307 -15.35 19.66 5.87
N GLU A 308 -16.06 19.08 4.91
CA GLU A 308 -15.53 18.77 3.58
C GLU A 308 -15.35 20.05 2.75
N GLU A 309 -16.31 20.98 2.80
CA GLU A 309 -16.20 22.30 2.18
C GLU A 309 -15.10 23.16 2.81
N ARG A 310 -14.92 23.11 4.13
CA ARG A 310 -13.84 23.83 4.84
C ARG A 310 -12.45 23.30 4.48
N LYS A 311 -12.31 22.00 4.21
CA LYS A 311 -11.05 21.40 3.75
C LYS A 311 -10.71 21.84 2.32
N LEU A 312 -11.69 21.85 1.42
CA LEU A 312 -11.49 22.29 0.03
C LEU A 312 -11.13 23.78 -0.07
N LYS A 313 -11.70 24.63 0.80
CA LYS A 313 -11.34 26.06 0.87
C LYS A 313 -9.94 26.30 1.43
N LYS A 314 -9.46 25.46 2.35
CA LYS A 314 -8.13 25.63 2.97
C LYS A 314 -6.98 25.23 2.04
N VAL A 315 -7.19 24.21 1.20
CA VAL A 315 -6.21 23.77 0.18
C VAL A 315 -6.04 24.80 -0.95
N LYS A 316 -7.08 25.57 -1.28
CA LYS A 316 -7.02 26.64 -2.31
C LYS A 316 -6.28 27.91 -1.85
N THR A 317 -6.16 28.15 -0.54
CA THR A 317 -5.54 29.37 0.01
C THR A 317 -4.04 29.20 0.23
N GLU A 318 -3.53 27.97 0.37
CA GLU A 318 -2.12 27.69 0.72
C GLU A 318 -1.19 27.54 -0.50
N THR A 319 -1.71 27.53 -1.74
CA THR A 319 -0.90 27.44 -2.96
C THR A 319 -0.47 28.79 -3.55
N ASN A 320 -0.79 29.91 -2.91
CA ASN A 320 -0.51 31.25 -3.45
C ASN A 320 0.38 32.11 -2.54
N SER A 321 1.66 31.75 -2.40
CA SER A 321 2.72 32.66 -1.94
C SER A 321 4.11 32.03 -2.06
N THR A 322 4.94 32.45 -3.04
CA THR A 322 6.33 32.98 -2.92
C THR A 322 6.99 33.08 -4.32
N PRO A 323 7.80 34.11 -4.66
CA PRO A 323 8.05 34.57 -6.04
C PRO A 323 9.50 34.40 -6.56
N THR A 324 9.72 34.35 -7.89
CA THR A 324 10.95 34.82 -8.59
C THR A 324 10.74 34.92 -10.13
N PRO A 325 11.64 35.55 -10.95
CA PRO A 325 11.31 36.71 -11.78
C PRO A 325 11.27 36.45 -13.31
N ALA A 326 10.83 37.49 -14.02
CA ALA A 326 10.60 37.70 -15.47
C ALA A 326 11.59 37.03 -16.46
N PRO A 327 11.17 36.72 -17.71
CA PRO A 327 10.89 37.78 -18.71
C PRO A 327 9.66 37.56 -19.63
N ALA A 328 9.19 38.66 -20.22
CA ALA A 328 8.17 38.76 -21.28
C ALA A 328 8.86 38.85 -22.69
N PRO A 329 8.15 38.92 -23.85
CA PRO A 329 6.71 38.94 -24.07
C PRO A 329 6.16 38.05 -25.23
N ALA A 330 4.82 38.03 -25.31
CA ALA A 330 3.95 37.76 -26.48
C ALA A 330 3.54 36.31 -26.79
N SER A 331 2.33 35.92 -26.33
CA SER A 331 1.16 35.60 -27.17
C SER A 331 0.08 34.96 -26.29
N ALA A 332 -1.07 35.63 -26.19
CA ALA A 332 -2.19 35.20 -25.35
C ALA A 332 -2.81 33.89 -25.87
N VAL A 333 -2.71 32.82 -25.08
CA VAL A 333 -3.56 31.63 -25.21
C VAL A 333 -4.29 31.47 -23.88
N LYS A 334 -5.62 31.52 -23.96
CA LYS A 334 -6.52 31.32 -22.82
C LYS A 334 -6.32 29.90 -22.29
N GLN A 335 -6.04 29.76 -20.99
CA GLN A 335 -6.09 28.48 -20.30
C GLN A 335 -7.56 28.08 -20.19
N GLU A 336 -7.97 27.10 -20.98
CA GLU A 336 -9.27 26.45 -20.83
C GLU A 336 -9.16 25.38 -19.76
N ASP A 337 -10.04 25.49 -18.76
CA ASP A 337 -10.20 24.51 -17.70
C ASP A 337 -10.47 23.12 -18.29
N VAL A 338 -9.77 22.10 -17.80
CA VAL A 338 -10.05 20.70 -18.12
C VAL A 338 -11.36 20.34 -17.42
N GLU A 339 -12.48 20.65 -18.07
CA GLU A 339 -13.82 20.26 -17.65
C GLU A 339 -13.93 18.72 -17.69
N GLU A 340 -14.44 18.14 -16.61
CA GLU A 340 -14.68 16.70 -16.51
C GLU A 340 -15.63 16.25 -17.66
N GLU A 341 -15.12 15.38 -18.54
CA GLU A 341 -15.66 15.13 -19.88
C GLU A 341 -16.95 14.28 -19.86
N THR A 342 -18.13 14.91 -19.75
CA THR A 342 -19.43 14.21 -19.88
C THR A 342 -19.83 14.00 -21.34
N TRP A 343 -20.34 12.82 -21.70
CA TRP A 343 -20.77 12.53 -23.08
C TRP A 343 -22.22 12.94 -23.36
N LEU A 344 -22.95 13.34 -22.32
CA LEU A 344 -24.36 13.70 -22.44
C LEU A 344 -24.52 15.11 -23.02
N SER A 345 -25.31 15.25 -24.09
CA SER A 345 -25.66 16.54 -24.70
C SER A 345 -27.13 16.58 -25.07
N GLU A 346 -27.69 17.79 -25.17
CA GLU A 346 -29.08 18.04 -25.55
C GLU A 346 -29.36 17.58 -26.99
N GLY A 347 -30.56 17.04 -27.23
CA GLY A 347 -30.99 16.54 -28.54
C GLY A 347 -30.62 15.08 -28.83
N LEU A 348 -29.85 14.42 -27.96
CA LEU A 348 -29.51 13.01 -28.11
C LEU A 348 -30.68 12.09 -27.80
N VAL A 349 -30.77 10.97 -28.52
CA VAL A 349 -31.69 9.86 -28.20
C VAL A 349 -30.93 8.78 -27.45
N VAL A 350 -31.32 8.57 -26.19
CA VAL A 350 -30.70 7.62 -25.28
C VAL A 350 -31.69 6.54 -24.89
N LYS A 351 -31.17 5.38 -24.48
CA LYS A 351 -31.96 4.26 -23.98
C LYS A 351 -31.70 4.06 -22.49
N VAL A 352 -32.77 3.92 -21.71
CA VAL A 352 -32.68 3.79 -20.25
C VAL A 352 -32.37 2.33 -19.87
N VAL A 353 -31.31 2.10 -19.10
CA VAL A 353 -30.86 0.76 -18.66
C VAL A 353 -31.25 0.46 -17.20
N LEU A 354 -31.72 1.47 -16.46
CA LEU A 354 -32.11 1.32 -15.06
C LEU A 354 -33.37 0.44 -14.91
N LYS A 355 -33.24 -0.71 -14.24
CA LYS A 355 -34.32 -1.69 -14.04
C LYS A 355 -35.26 -1.35 -12.89
N ASP A 356 -34.74 -0.70 -11.85
CA ASP A 356 -35.47 -0.51 -10.59
C ASP A 356 -36.32 0.77 -10.58
N LEU A 357 -36.20 1.60 -11.62
CA LEU A 357 -36.94 2.85 -11.72
C LEU A 357 -38.42 2.59 -12.01
N ALA A 358 -39.29 3.04 -11.09
CA ALA A 358 -40.74 2.90 -11.20
C ALA A 358 -41.19 1.47 -11.54
N GLY A 359 -40.56 0.47 -10.90
CA GLY A 359 -40.88 -0.94 -11.12
C GLY A 359 -40.52 -1.47 -12.51
N GLY A 360 -39.54 -0.86 -13.19
CA GLY A 360 -39.10 -1.27 -14.52
C GLY A 360 -39.91 -0.69 -15.68
N LYS A 361 -40.82 0.26 -15.42
CA LYS A 361 -41.67 0.90 -16.44
C LYS A 361 -40.87 1.49 -17.61
N TYR A 362 -39.65 1.97 -17.34
CA TYR A 362 -38.81 2.69 -18.31
C TYR A 362 -37.61 1.88 -18.80
N TYR A 363 -37.43 0.64 -18.32
CA TYR A 363 -36.31 -0.20 -18.72
C TYR A 363 -36.34 -0.52 -20.22
N LYS A 364 -35.21 -0.32 -20.91
CA LYS A 364 -35.02 -0.48 -22.36
C LYS A 364 -35.86 0.44 -23.25
N LYS A 365 -36.54 1.44 -22.68
CA LYS A 365 -37.28 2.45 -23.45
C LYS A 365 -36.36 3.59 -23.88
N LYS A 366 -36.74 4.26 -24.97
CA LYS A 366 -35.97 5.35 -25.57
C LYS A 366 -36.52 6.70 -25.13
N GLY A 367 -35.64 7.67 -24.95
CA GLY A 367 -35.99 9.04 -24.61
C GLY A 367 -35.05 10.04 -25.25
N LYS A 368 -35.51 11.29 -25.40
CA LYS A 368 -34.75 12.43 -25.89
C LYS A 368 -34.18 13.21 -24.71
N VAL A 369 -32.90 13.53 -24.74
CA VAL A 369 -32.27 14.42 -23.76
C VAL A 369 -32.72 15.85 -24.06
N THR A 370 -33.42 16.46 -23.10
CA THR A 370 -33.97 17.81 -23.22
C THR A 370 -33.13 18.87 -22.51
N ASN A 371 -32.42 18.50 -21.45
CA ASN A 371 -31.57 19.42 -20.70
C ASN A 371 -30.49 18.62 -19.97
N VAL A 372 -29.30 19.20 -19.75
CA VAL A 372 -28.22 18.62 -18.95
C VAL A 372 -27.87 19.62 -17.83
N PRO A 373 -28.63 19.63 -16.72
CA PRO A 373 -28.47 20.65 -15.68
C PRO A 373 -27.22 20.48 -14.82
N LYS A 374 -26.61 19.29 -14.81
CA LYS A 374 -25.39 18.97 -14.06
C LYS A 374 -24.44 18.17 -14.96
N PRO A 375 -23.12 18.24 -14.73
CA PRO A 375 -22.21 17.30 -15.36
C PRO A 375 -22.69 15.88 -15.03
N PHE A 376 -22.76 15.01 -16.04
CA PHE A 376 -23.21 13.62 -15.93
C PHE A 376 -24.71 13.37 -15.71
N THR A 377 -25.57 14.40 -15.54
CA THR A 377 -27.02 14.19 -15.33
C THR A 377 -27.86 14.91 -16.38
N GLY A 378 -28.76 14.19 -17.04
CA GLY A 378 -29.69 14.75 -18.03
C GLY A 378 -31.15 14.54 -17.69
N ASP A 379 -31.98 15.47 -18.15
CA ASP A 379 -33.43 15.39 -18.16
C ASP A 379 -33.88 14.75 -19.47
N ILE A 380 -34.30 13.49 -19.38
CA ILE A 380 -34.73 12.66 -20.51
C ILE A 380 -36.24 12.66 -20.61
N ARG A 381 -36.78 13.16 -21.73
CA ARG A 381 -38.19 13.01 -22.08
C ARG A 381 -38.39 11.68 -22.81
N MET A 382 -39.14 10.76 -22.21
CA MET A 382 -39.44 9.46 -22.79
C MET A 382 -40.26 9.62 -24.07
N LEU A 383 -39.88 8.93 -25.15
CA LEU A 383 -40.61 9.00 -26.43
C LEU A 383 -41.96 8.29 -26.36
N ASP A 384 -42.06 7.22 -25.57
CA ASP A 384 -43.29 6.41 -25.48
C ASP A 384 -44.35 7.05 -24.58
N SER A 385 -43.94 7.60 -23.43
CA SER A 385 -44.87 8.08 -22.39
C SER A 385 -44.89 9.59 -22.20
N GLY A 386 -43.94 10.34 -22.78
CA GLY A 386 -43.79 11.78 -22.57
C GLY A 386 -43.28 12.19 -21.18
N ASP A 387 -43.11 11.22 -20.27
CA ASP A 387 -42.60 11.46 -18.91
C ASP A 387 -41.16 12.01 -18.96
N VAL A 388 -40.85 13.01 -18.13
CA VAL A 388 -39.50 13.56 -18.00
C VAL A 388 -38.82 12.96 -16.78
N LEU A 389 -37.67 12.32 -17.00
CA LEU A 389 -36.89 11.61 -16.00
C LEU A 389 -35.51 12.24 -15.89
N ARG A 390 -35.07 12.56 -14.67
CA ARG A 390 -33.69 13.00 -14.41
C ARG A 390 -32.83 11.79 -14.12
N LEU A 391 -31.93 11.44 -15.04
CA LEU A 391 -31.03 10.28 -14.90
C LEU A 391 -29.58 10.66 -15.14
N ASP A 392 -28.72 9.95 -14.45
CA ASP A 392 -27.27 9.99 -14.62
C ASP A 392 -26.86 9.23 -15.90
N GLU A 393 -25.81 9.67 -16.58
CA GLU A 393 -25.26 9.05 -17.80
C GLU A 393 -24.91 7.57 -17.63
N THR A 394 -24.54 7.14 -16.42
CA THR A 394 -24.27 5.71 -16.08
C THR A 394 -25.48 4.80 -16.28
N HIS A 395 -26.69 5.37 -16.26
CA HIS A 395 -27.94 4.65 -16.44
C HIS A 395 -28.50 4.74 -17.86
N LEU A 396 -27.74 5.35 -18.77
CA LEU A 396 -28.11 5.61 -20.16
C LEU A 396 -27.17 4.87 -21.12
N GLU A 397 -27.73 4.42 -22.24
CA GLU A 397 -27.01 3.77 -23.34
C GLU A 397 -27.20 4.61 -24.61
N THR A 398 -26.14 4.77 -25.41
CA THR A 398 -26.23 5.44 -26.71
C THR A 398 -27.11 4.64 -27.67
N VAL A 399 -27.86 5.32 -28.52
CA VAL A 399 -28.69 4.67 -29.54
C VAL A 399 -28.10 4.97 -30.90
N ILE A 400 -27.84 3.94 -31.70
CA ILE A 400 -27.39 4.09 -33.09
C ILE A 400 -28.61 4.08 -34.01
N PRO A 401 -28.78 5.08 -34.90
CA PRO A 401 -29.86 5.08 -35.88
C PRO A 401 -29.59 4.09 -37.02
N ASN A 402 -30.56 3.94 -37.92
CA ASN A 402 -30.31 3.23 -39.17
C ASN A 402 -29.29 4.02 -40.03
N VAL A 403 -28.63 3.31 -40.94
CA VAL A 403 -27.76 3.93 -41.97
C VAL A 403 -28.54 5.03 -42.70
N GLY A 404 -27.91 6.19 -42.86
CA GLY A 404 -28.52 7.44 -43.33
C GLY A 404 -29.10 8.32 -42.22
N GLY A 405 -29.09 7.87 -40.96
CA GLY A 405 -29.56 8.64 -39.81
C GLY A 405 -28.55 9.68 -39.31
N ARG A 406 -29.07 10.79 -38.74
CA ARG A 406 -28.25 11.80 -38.08
C ARG A 406 -27.70 11.32 -36.75
N VAL A 407 -26.42 11.60 -36.52
CA VAL A 407 -25.68 11.23 -35.32
C VAL A 407 -24.81 12.40 -34.85
N ARG A 408 -24.48 12.40 -33.57
CA ARG A 408 -23.48 13.28 -32.97
C ARG A 408 -22.40 12.45 -32.30
N ILE A 409 -21.16 12.89 -32.44
CA ILE A 409 -20.01 12.29 -31.75
C ILE A 409 -19.99 12.83 -30.31
N VAL A 410 -20.04 11.91 -29.34
CA VAL A 410 -20.23 12.25 -27.92
C VAL A 410 -18.97 12.07 -27.06
N LYS A 411 -17.98 11.32 -27.55
CA LYS A 411 -16.70 11.05 -26.86
C LYS A 411 -15.52 11.16 -27.82
N GLY A 412 -14.37 11.59 -27.32
CA GLY A 412 -13.09 11.62 -28.05
C GLY A 412 -12.80 12.93 -28.76
N VAL A 413 -11.78 12.93 -29.62
CA VAL A 413 -11.21 14.14 -30.26
C VAL A 413 -12.21 14.93 -31.10
N HIS A 414 -13.19 14.24 -31.68
CA HIS A 414 -14.24 14.82 -32.54
C HIS A 414 -15.55 15.08 -31.80
N ARG A 415 -15.53 15.17 -30.46
CA ARG A 415 -16.71 15.41 -29.64
C ARG A 415 -17.43 16.68 -30.06
N GLY A 416 -18.76 16.58 -30.20
CA GLY A 416 -19.63 17.67 -30.64
C GLY A 416 -19.84 17.73 -32.15
N GLU A 417 -19.03 17.04 -32.96
CA GLU A 417 -19.26 17.00 -34.41
C GLU A 417 -20.56 16.22 -34.74
N GLU A 418 -21.36 16.81 -35.62
CA GLU A 418 -22.58 16.21 -36.16
C GLU A 418 -22.33 15.63 -37.55
N GLY A 419 -23.03 14.54 -37.86
CA GLY A 419 -22.86 13.85 -39.12
C GLY A 419 -23.98 12.87 -39.45
N VAL A 420 -23.76 12.12 -40.52
CA VAL A 420 -24.66 11.08 -41.02
C VAL A 420 -23.96 9.73 -40.94
N LEU A 421 -24.68 8.74 -40.42
CA LEU A 421 -24.18 7.36 -40.32
C LEU A 421 -24.16 6.69 -41.70
N LYS A 422 -22.99 6.31 -42.21
CA LYS A 422 -22.83 5.64 -43.52
C LYS A 422 -22.84 4.13 -43.47
N ALA A 423 -22.18 3.56 -42.47
CA ALA A 423 -22.04 2.11 -42.34
C ALA A 423 -21.97 1.71 -40.87
N VAL A 424 -22.43 0.50 -40.58
CA VAL A 424 -22.38 -0.11 -39.25
C VAL A 424 -21.74 -1.49 -39.40
N HIS A 425 -20.59 -1.70 -38.76
CA HIS A 425 -19.85 -2.94 -38.78
C HIS A 425 -20.12 -3.72 -37.48
N LEU A 426 -21.05 -4.68 -37.55
CA LEU A 426 -21.49 -5.46 -36.40
C LEU A 426 -20.39 -6.33 -35.78
N GLU A 427 -19.45 -6.84 -36.58
CA GLU A 427 -18.37 -7.72 -36.12
C GLU A 427 -17.31 -6.98 -35.28
N GLN A 428 -17.09 -5.70 -35.59
CA GLN A 428 -16.05 -4.88 -34.97
C GLN A 428 -16.63 -3.86 -33.97
N PHE A 429 -17.95 -3.88 -33.76
CA PHE A 429 -18.68 -2.93 -32.92
C PHE A 429 -18.34 -1.46 -33.24
N CYS A 430 -18.18 -1.16 -34.53
CA CYS A 430 -17.77 0.15 -35.03
C CYS A 430 -18.68 0.67 -36.14
N ALA A 431 -18.67 1.97 -36.35
CA ALA A 431 -19.51 2.71 -37.27
C ALA A 431 -18.68 3.70 -38.09
N THR A 432 -19.12 3.94 -39.31
CA THR A 432 -18.55 4.98 -40.18
C THR A 432 -19.51 6.17 -40.23
N VAL A 433 -19.03 7.34 -39.81
CA VAL A 433 -19.79 8.59 -39.74
C VAL A 433 -19.19 9.59 -40.70
N GLU A 434 -20.01 10.19 -41.55
CA GLU A 434 -19.61 11.34 -42.38
C GLU A 434 -20.00 12.63 -41.65
N THR A 435 -18.99 13.40 -41.21
CA THR A 435 -19.17 14.75 -40.66
C THR A 435 -18.84 15.79 -41.74
N ALA A 436 -19.17 17.06 -41.49
CA ALA A 436 -18.81 18.15 -42.41
C ALA A 436 -17.29 18.30 -42.63
N ALA A 437 -16.48 17.80 -41.69
CA ALA A 437 -15.02 17.81 -41.75
C ALA A 437 -14.43 16.62 -42.52
N GLY A 438 -15.23 15.59 -42.81
CA GLY A 438 -14.80 14.40 -43.55
C GLY A 438 -15.42 13.10 -43.06
N VAL A 439 -15.04 11.99 -43.71
CA VAL A 439 -15.48 10.64 -43.33
C VAL A 439 -14.60 10.10 -42.20
N ARG A 440 -15.25 9.65 -41.12
CA ARG A 440 -14.62 9.03 -39.95
C ARG A 440 -14.99 7.55 -39.91
N GLU A 441 -14.02 6.69 -40.14
CA GLU A 441 -14.18 5.23 -40.09
C GLU A 441 -13.77 4.70 -38.71
N GLY A 442 -14.36 3.57 -38.29
CA GLY A 442 -13.96 2.86 -37.07
C GLY A 442 -14.43 3.49 -35.74
N MET A 443 -15.44 4.36 -35.76
CA MET A 443 -15.97 4.98 -34.54
C MET A 443 -16.71 3.95 -33.67
N GLN A 444 -16.38 3.85 -32.39
CA GLN A 444 -17.06 2.90 -31.50
C GLN A 444 -18.50 3.33 -31.21
N TYR A 445 -19.37 2.36 -30.89
CA TYR A 445 -20.79 2.62 -30.61
C TYR A 445 -21.03 3.54 -29.40
N GLU A 446 -20.10 3.59 -28.44
CA GLU A 446 -20.16 4.51 -27.31
C GLU A 446 -19.79 5.96 -27.68
N GLN A 447 -19.11 6.15 -28.81
CA GLN A 447 -18.65 7.46 -29.27
C GLN A 447 -19.69 8.15 -30.16
N VAL A 448 -20.72 7.43 -30.62
CA VAL A 448 -21.70 7.91 -31.59
C VAL A 448 -23.10 7.72 -31.04
N CYS A 449 -23.90 8.78 -31.00
CA CYS A 449 -25.27 8.74 -30.53
C CYS A 449 -26.22 9.36 -31.55
N LYS A 450 -27.42 8.80 -31.69
CA LYS A 450 -28.48 9.32 -32.55
C LYS A 450 -28.86 10.73 -32.11
N LEU A 451 -28.89 11.63 -33.08
CA LEU A 451 -29.35 12.99 -32.89
C LEU A 451 -30.77 13.13 -33.44
N MET A 452 -31.70 13.64 -32.62
CA MET A 452 -33.05 13.98 -33.05
C MET A 452 -33.12 15.49 -33.20
N ALA A 453 -33.56 15.99 -34.36
CA ALA A 453 -33.78 17.42 -34.51
C ALA A 453 -34.85 17.92 -33.53
N ASP A 454 -34.71 19.17 -33.13
CA ASP A 454 -35.79 19.91 -32.51
C ASP A 454 -36.81 20.26 -33.61
N GLU A 455 -38.06 19.86 -33.38
CA GLU A 455 -39.21 20.37 -34.15
C GLU A 455 -39.59 21.77 -33.66
#